data_AF-A0A252CAQ9-F1
#
_entry.id   AF-A0A252CAQ9-F1
#
_cell.length_a   1.000
_cell.length_b   1.000
_cell.length_c   1.000
_cell.angle_alpha   90.00
_cell.angle_beta   90.00
_cell.angle_gamma   90.00
#
_symmetry.space_group_name_H-M   'P 1'
#
loop_
_entity.id
_entity.type
_entity.pdbx_description
1 polymer ?
#
loop_
_entity_poly.entity_id
_entity_poly.type
_entity_poly.pdbx_seq_one_letter_code
_entity_poly.pdbx_strand_id
1 'polypeptide(L)'
;MSDKQLKRPKPLKVYVNADEEFKIRYRMQQAKVKNITNYMRRMALDGEIKTYDFSSVKEGLLPVGEYSVALNRIGNNINQISKKANETDRVDHEDIQYLSSQVHDMKQNYEAVIKKLTQEITRLRTK
;
A
#
# COMPACT_ATOMS: atom_id res chain seq x y z
N MET A 1 -43.97 38.35 -14.27
CA MET A 1 -43.69 36.90 -14.17
C MET A 1 -43.07 36.66 -12.81
N SER A 2 -43.75 35.96 -11.91
CA SER A 2 -43.27 35.68 -10.56
C SER A 2 -41.98 34.88 -10.60
N ASP A 3 -40.93 35.38 -9.92
CA ASP A 3 -39.68 34.66 -9.70
C ASP A 3 -39.97 33.43 -8.85
N LYS A 4 -40.07 32.27 -9.49
CA LYS A 4 -40.41 31.02 -8.82
C LYS A 4 -39.22 30.59 -7.97
N GLN A 5 -39.31 30.75 -6.65
CA GLN A 5 -38.25 30.37 -5.74
C GLN A 5 -38.00 28.85 -5.82
N LEU A 6 -36.82 28.47 -6.32
CA LEU A 6 -36.43 27.07 -6.42
C LEU A 6 -36.23 26.49 -5.02
N LYS A 7 -36.76 25.28 -4.78
CA LYS A 7 -36.48 24.51 -3.55
C LYS A 7 -34.98 24.27 -3.33
N ARG A 8 -34.18 24.29 -4.40
CA ARG A 8 -32.73 24.10 -4.38
C ARG A 8 -32.07 25.16 -5.28
N PRO A 9 -31.74 26.35 -4.75
CA PRO A 9 -31.30 27.48 -5.57
C PRO A 9 -29.79 27.48 -5.88
N LYS A 10 -28.97 26.71 -5.15
CA LYS A 10 -27.51 26.74 -5.26
C LYS A 10 -27.01 25.73 -6.30
N PRO A 11 -26.33 26.15 -7.38
CA PRO A 11 -25.70 25.23 -8.34
C PRO A 11 -24.35 24.72 -7.81
N LEU A 12 -24.04 23.45 -8.10
CA LEU A 12 -22.70 22.86 -7.94
C LEU A 12 -22.19 22.43 -9.31
N LYS A 13 -20.97 22.85 -9.67
CA LYS A 13 -20.32 22.48 -10.93
C LYS A 13 -19.30 21.38 -10.65
N VAL A 14 -19.29 20.35 -11.48
CA VAL A 14 -18.31 19.27 -11.44
C VAL A 14 -17.71 19.17 -12.84
N TYR A 15 -16.40 19.36 -12.93
CA TYR A 15 -15.65 19.20 -14.18
C TYR A 15 -15.23 17.74 -14.29
N VAL A 16 -15.47 17.14 -15.46
CA VAL A 16 -15.16 15.74 -15.76
C VAL A 16 -14.61 15.63 -17.19
N ASN A 17 -13.80 14.61 -17.44
CA ASN A 17 -13.43 14.21 -18.80
C ASN A 17 -14.49 13.28 -19.42
N ALA A 18 -14.32 12.95 -20.71
CA ALA A 18 -15.28 12.14 -21.47
C ALA A 18 -15.50 10.73 -20.86
N ASP A 19 -14.42 10.10 -20.39
CA ASP A 19 -14.46 8.78 -19.77
C ASP A 19 -15.21 8.79 -18.42
N GLU A 20 -14.94 9.81 -17.61
CA GLU A 20 -15.63 10.03 -16.34
C GLU A 20 -17.12 10.30 -16.56
N GLU A 21 -17.48 11.14 -17.54
CA GLU A 21 -18.88 11.39 -17.90
C GLU A 21 -19.59 10.11 -18.31
N PHE A 22 -18.98 9.30 -19.18
CA PHE A 22 -19.53 8.01 -19.61
C PHE A 22 -19.78 7.09 -18.41
N LYS A 23 -18.78 6.92 -17.53
CA LYS A 23 -18.89 6.06 -16.34
C LYS A 23 -20.00 6.54 -15.39
N ILE A 24 -20.09 7.85 -15.16
CA ILE A 24 -21.12 8.46 -14.32
C ILE A 24 -22.52 8.18 -14.91
N ARG A 25 -22.71 8.43 -16.21
CA ARG A 25 -23.99 8.19 -16.89
C ARG A 25 -24.37 6.71 -16.92
N TYR A 26 -23.41 5.83 -17.15
CA TYR A 26 -23.62 4.39 -17.10
C TYR A 26 -24.10 3.94 -15.72
N ARG A 27 -23.40 4.35 -14.65
CA ARG A 27 -23.83 4.04 -13.27
C ARG A 27 -25.18 4.65 -12.92
N MET A 28 -25.49 5.85 -13.43
CA MET A 28 -26.79 6.48 -13.28
C MET A 28 -27.92 5.64 -13.92
N GLN A 29 -27.69 5.12 -15.13
CA GLN A 29 -28.64 4.22 -15.80
C GLN A 29 -28.86 2.93 -15.00
N GLN A 30 -27.78 2.32 -14.50
CA GLN A 30 -27.87 1.13 -13.66
C GLN A 30 -28.65 1.37 -12.36
N ALA A 31 -28.51 2.56 -11.77
CA ALA A 31 -29.28 3.00 -10.61
C ALA A 31 -30.74 3.40 -10.96
N LYS A 32 -31.16 3.29 -12.23
CA LYS A 32 -32.48 3.67 -12.75
C LYS A 32 -32.86 5.13 -12.43
N VAL A 33 -31.88 6.03 -12.33
CA VAL A 33 -32.10 7.46 -12.10
C VAL A 33 -32.08 8.20 -13.44
N LYS A 34 -33.10 9.01 -13.72
CA LYS A 34 -33.21 9.73 -15.01
C LYS A 34 -32.48 11.07 -15.04
N ASN A 35 -32.29 11.69 -13.87
CA ASN A 35 -31.76 13.04 -13.75
C ASN A 35 -30.37 13.02 -13.10
N ILE A 36 -29.38 13.56 -13.80
CA ILE A 36 -27.98 13.59 -13.36
C ILE A 36 -27.78 14.40 -12.07
N THR A 37 -28.50 15.51 -11.88
CA THR A 37 -28.44 16.31 -10.64
C THR A 37 -28.95 15.50 -9.45
N ASN A 38 -30.03 14.73 -9.62
CA ASN A 38 -30.54 13.86 -8.55
C ASN A 38 -29.59 12.70 -8.28
N TYR A 39 -28.99 12.11 -9.31
CA TYR A 39 -27.99 11.06 -9.15
C TYR A 39 -26.76 11.56 -8.39
N MET A 40 -26.14 12.64 -8.85
CA MET A 40 -24.97 13.25 -8.21
C MET A 40 -25.27 13.70 -6.78
N ARG A 41 -26.44 14.30 -6.54
CA ARG A 41 -26.84 14.70 -5.19
C ARG A 41 -27.03 13.51 -4.26
N ARG A 42 -27.66 12.42 -4.72
CA ARG A 42 -27.80 11.19 -3.91
C ARG A 42 -26.44 10.55 -3.65
N MET A 43 -25.57 10.48 -4.63
CA MET A 43 -24.20 9.97 -4.43
C MET A 43 -23.39 10.84 -3.48
N ALA A 44 -23.56 12.17 -3.50
CA ALA A 44 -22.84 13.09 -2.61
C ALA A 44 -23.40 13.13 -1.18
N LEU A 45 -24.68 12.79 -0.97
CA LEU A 45 -25.32 12.80 0.35
C LEU A 45 -25.37 11.41 1.00
N ASP A 46 -25.71 10.40 0.21
CA ASP A 46 -26.00 9.03 0.67
C ASP A 46 -24.88 8.05 0.28
N GLY A 47 -23.97 8.47 -0.61
CA GLY A 47 -22.85 7.63 -1.03
C GLY A 47 -21.84 7.47 0.10
N GLU A 48 -21.27 6.28 0.21
CA GLU A 48 -20.19 5.99 1.15
C GLU A 48 -18.85 6.41 0.54
N ILE A 49 -18.11 7.30 1.21
CA ILE A 49 -16.71 7.57 0.89
C ILE A 49 -15.87 6.61 1.73
N LYS A 50 -15.29 5.60 1.08
CA LYS A 50 -14.32 4.71 1.71
C LYS A 50 -12.95 5.37 1.69
N THR A 51 -12.56 5.90 2.84
CA THR A 51 -11.21 6.42 3.06
C THR A 51 -10.37 5.31 3.66
N TYR A 52 -9.34 4.88 2.95
CA TYR A 52 -8.41 3.87 3.43
C TYR A 52 -7.21 4.59 4.05
N ASP A 53 -7.05 4.47 5.36
CA ASP A 53 -5.83 4.88 6.04
C ASP A 53 -4.79 3.75 5.94
N PHE A 54 -3.76 3.98 5.12
CA PHE A 54 -2.64 3.04 4.94
C PHE A 54 -1.44 3.34 5.85
N SER A 55 -1.59 4.24 6.83
CA SER A 55 -0.50 4.62 7.73
C SER A 55 0.06 3.40 8.48
N SER A 56 -0.80 2.49 8.95
CA SER A 56 -0.36 1.26 9.64
C SER A 56 0.39 0.29 8.72
N VAL A 57 0.00 0.19 7.45
CA VAL A 57 0.70 -0.63 6.45
C VAL A 57 2.08 -0.03 6.14
N LYS A 58 2.16 1.30 6.01
CA LYS A 58 3.42 2.00 5.82
C LYS A 58 4.38 1.80 7.01
N GLU A 59 3.87 1.91 8.24
CA GLU A 59 4.62 1.62 9.47
C GLU A 59 5.08 0.16 9.54
N GLY A 60 4.23 -0.79 9.14
CA GLY A 60 4.60 -2.21 9.06
C GLY A 60 5.68 -2.51 8.02
N LEU A 61 5.80 -1.68 6.98
CA LEU A 61 6.80 -1.80 5.91
C LEU A 61 8.09 -1.03 6.18
N LEU A 62 8.13 -0.10 7.15
CA LEU A 62 9.34 0.65 7.51
C LEU A 62 10.57 -0.25 7.81
N PRO A 63 10.42 -1.37 8.55
CA PRO A 63 11.56 -2.26 8.81
C PRO A 63 12.07 -2.97 7.54
N VAL A 64 11.34 -2.91 6.42
CA VAL A 64 11.80 -3.52 5.16
C VAL A 64 13.06 -2.83 4.62
N GLY A 65 13.23 -1.53 4.89
CA GLY A 65 14.45 -0.81 4.57
C GLY A 65 15.68 -1.35 5.31
N GLU A 66 15.50 -1.83 6.54
CA GLU A 66 16.57 -2.41 7.35
C GLU A 66 17.07 -3.75 6.79
N TYR A 67 16.22 -4.52 6.09
CA TYR A 67 16.66 -5.74 5.40
C TYR A 67 17.64 -5.46 4.28
N SER A 68 17.41 -4.41 3.50
CA SER A 68 18.32 -4.06 2.41
C SER A 68 19.71 -3.77 2.96
N VAL A 69 19.79 -3.12 4.12
CA VAL A 69 21.07 -2.86 4.82
C VAL A 69 21.69 -4.16 5.33
N ALA A 70 20.90 -5.05 5.96
CA ALA A 70 21.38 -6.35 6.44
C ALA A 70 21.91 -7.24 5.30
N LEU A 71 21.19 -7.32 4.18
CA LEU A 71 21.61 -8.05 2.98
C LEU A 71 22.92 -7.50 2.41
N ASN A 72 23.09 -6.18 2.35
CA ASN A 72 24.34 -5.57 1.91
C ASN A 72 25.52 -5.95 2.82
N ARG A 73 25.31 -6.00 4.15
CA ARG A 73 26.35 -6.44 5.10
C ARG A 73 26.72 -7.90 4.88
N ILE A 74 25.74 -8.78 4.72
CA ILE A 74 25.95 -10.19 4.43
C ILE A 74 26.72 -10.37 3.11
N GLY A 75 26.32 -9.67 2.04
CA GLY A 75 27.01 -9.72 0.75
C GLY A 75 28.46 -9.24 0.83
N ASN A 76 28.73 -8.18 1.60
CA ASN A 76 30.09 -7.70 1.85
C ASN A 76 30.94 -8.73 2.61
N ASN A 77 30.36 -9.41 3.62
CA ASN A 77 31.05 -10.46 4.37
C ASN A 77 31.36 -11.67 3.48
N ILE A 78 30.42 -12.11 2.62
CA ILE A 78 30.65 -13.18 1.64
C ILE A 78 31.81 -12.83 0.71
N ASN A 79 31.87 -11.60 0.23
CA ASN A 79 32.96 -11.14 -0.64
C ASN A 79 34.32 -11.16 0.08
N GLN A 80 34.36 -10.81 1.37
CA GLN A 80 35.59 -10.87 2.17
C GLN A 80 36.07 -12.31 2.35
N ILE A 81 35.15 -13.24 2.70
CA ILE A 81 35.46 -14.67 2.83
C ILE A 81 35.99 -15.21 1.50
N SER A 82 35.35 -14.85 0.39
CA SER A 82 35.78 -15.30 -0.95
C SER A 82 37.17 -14.78 -1.31
N LYS A 83 37.49 -13.52 -1.02
CA LYS A 83 38.84 -12.96 -1.23
C LYS A 83 39.89 -13.68 -0.39
N LYS A 84 39.63 -13.84 0.92
CA LYS A 84 40.54 -14.54 1.84
C LYS A 84 40.77 -15.99 1.41
N ALA A 85 39.71 -16.68 0.99
CA ALA A 85 39.80 -18.04 0.45
C ALA A 85 40.67 -18.11 -0.81
N ASN A 86 40.48 -17.18 -1.75
CA ASN A 86 41.30 -17.12 -2.97
C ASN A 86 42.78 -16.78 -2.69
N GLU A 87 43.05 -16.00 -1.65
CA GLU A 87 44.42 -15.58 -1.27
C GLU A 87 45.16 -16.66 -0.47
N THR A 88 44.45 -17.42 0.36
CA THR A 88 45.05 -18.34 1.35
C THR A 88 44.75 -19.82 1.09
N ASP A 89 43.91 -20.11 0.10
CA ASP A 89 43.37 -21.44 -0.24
C ASP A 89 42.70 -22.13 0.97
N ARG A 90 42.22 -21.33 1.93
CA ARG A 90 41.64 -21.78 3.20
C ARG A 90 40.44 -20.92 3.57
N VAL A 91 39.42 -21.55 4.14
CA VAL A 91 38.25 -20.90 4.71
C VAL A 91 38.24 -21.16 6.21
N ASP A 92 38.12 -20.09 6.99
CA ASP A 92 38.05 -20.19 8.44
C ASP A 92 36.66 -20.65 8.89
N HIS A 93 36.61 -21.54 9.89
CA HIS A 93 35.34 -22.00 10.43
C HIS A 93 34.59 -20.87 11.14
N GLU A 94 35.31 -19.94 11.78
CA GLU A 94 34.75 -18.79 12.48
C GLU A 94 34.02 -17.85 11.50
N ASP A 95 34.60 -17.61 10.33
CA ASP A 95 34.01 -16.78 9.27
C ASP A 95 32.67 -17.36 8.79
N ILE A 96 32.59 -18.68 8.63
CA ILE A 96 31.36 -19.39 8.24
C ILE A 96 30.31 -19.36 9.36
N GLN A 97 30.72 -19.51 10.62
CA GLN A 97 29.80 -19.42 11.76
C GLN A 97 29.22 -18.00 11.89
N TYR A 98 30.05 -16.97 11.72
CA TYR A 98 29.60 -15.59 11.74
C TYR A 98 28.66 -15.25 10.59
N LEU A 99 28.93 -15.75 9.38
CA LEU A 99 28.01 -15.59 8.26
C LEU A 99 26.67 -16.29 8.53
N SER A 100 26.72 -17.50 9.09
CA SER A 100 25.52 -18.27 9.45
C SER A 100 24.66 -17.54 10.48
N SER A 101 25.27 -16.92 11.49
CA SER A 101 24.52 -16.13 12.49
C SER A 101 23.86 -14.89 11.87
N GLN A 102 24.54 -14.16 10.98
CA GLN A 102 23.93 -13.01 10.30
C GLN A 102 22.75 -13.40 9.41
N VAL A 103 22.84 -14.54 8.71
CA VAL A 103 21.74 -15.08 7.91
C VAL A 103 20.57 -15.50 8.80
N HIS A 104 20.85 -16.09 9.97
CA HIS A 104 19.84 -16.45 10.95
C HIS A 104 19.09 -15.22 11.49
N ASP A 105 19.82 -14.18 11.90
CA ASP A 105 19.24 -12.94 12.40
C ASP A 105 18.38 -12.25 11.34
N MET A 106 18.84 -12.23 10.09
CA MET A 106 18.05 -11.71 8.97
C MET A 106 16.74 -12.48 8.79
N LYS A 107 16.77 -13.81 8.89
CA LYS A 107 15.59 -14.66 8.79
C LYS A 107 14.59 -14.38 9.93
N GLN A 108 15.06 -14.27 11.17
CA GLN A 108 14.21 -13.93 12.32
C GLN A 108 13.53 -12.58 12.13
N ASN A 109 14.30 -11.57 11.72
CA ASN A 109 13.75 -10.25 11.43
C ASN A 109 12.69 -10.34 10.32
N TYR A 110 12.94 -11.06 9.23
CA TYR A 110 12.01 -11.24 8.10
C TYR A 110 10.67 -11.86 8.54
N GLU A 111 10.74 -12.93 9.34
CA GLU A 111 9.55 -13.60 9.87
C GLU A 111 8.70 -12.66 10.76
N ALA A 112 9.35 -11.80 11.55
CA ALA A 112 8.67 -10.82 12.39
C ALA A 112 7.88 -9.77 11.58
N VAL A 113 8.43 -9.28 10.47
CA VAL A 113 7.73 -8.30 9.60
C VAL A 113 6.59 -8.96 8.84
N ILE A 114 6.81 -10.14 8.27
CA ILE A 114 5.73 -10.88 7.58
C ILE A 114 4.56 -11.14 8.54
N LYS A 115 4.85 -11.48 9.80
CA LYS A 115 3.82 -11.63 10.83
C LYS A 115 3.04 -10.34 11.07
N LYS A 116 3.71 -9.20 11.24
CA LYS A 116 3.06 -7.88 11.41
C LYS A 116 2.21 -7.49 10.20
N LEU A 117 2.72 -7.65 8.98
CA LEU A 117 1.98 -7.38 7.74
C LEU A 117 0.73 -8.26 7.63
N THR A 118 0.86 -9.55 7.95
CA THR A 118 -0.27 -10.49 7.90
C THR A 118 -1.36 -10.08 8.91
N GLN A 119 -0.98 -9.62 10.09
CA GLN A 119 -1.92 -9.12 11.11
C GLN A 119 -2.65 -7.87 10.64
N GLU A 120 -1.96 -6.90 10.05
CA GLU A 120 -2.56 -5.68 9.52
C GLU A 120 -3.50 -5.96 8.33
N ILE A 121 -3.09 -6.83 7.39
CA ILE A 121 -3.96 -7.27 6.28
C ILE A 121 -5.23 -7.95 6.81
N THR A 122 -5.10 -8.83 7.81
CA THR A 122 -6.25 -9.50 8.43
C THR A 122 -7.20 -8.50 9.08
N ARG A 123 -6.65 -7.48 9.77
CA ARG A 123 -7.43 -6.40 10.40
C ARG A 123 -8.18 -5.53 9.39
N LEU A 124 -7.59 -5.28 8.22
CA LEU A 124 -8.23 -4.54 7.13
C LEU A 124 -9.33 -5.35 6.44
N ARG A 125 -9.26 -6.69 6.46
CA ARG A 125 -10.26 -7.58 5.87
C ARG A 125 -11.51 -7.76 6.74
N THR A 126 -11.39 -7.58 8.06
CA THR A 126 -12.50 -7.71 9.02
C THR A 126 -13.24 -6.40 9.32
N LYS A 127 -12.78 -5.28 8.76
CA LYS A 127 -13.52 -4.00 8.70
C LYS A 127 -14.27 -3.87 7.37
#